data_AF-A0A317MI34-F1
#
_entry.id   AF-A0A317MI34-F1
#
_cell.length_a   1.000
_cell.length_b   1.000
_cell.length_c   1.000
_cell.angle_alpha   90.00
_cell.angle_beta   90.00
_cell.angle_gamma   90.00
#
_symmetry.space_group_name_H-M   'P 1'
#
loop_
_entity.id
_entity.type
_entity.pdbx_description
1 polymer ?
#
loop_
_entity_poly.entity_id
_entity_poly.type
_entity_poly.pdbx_seq_one_letter_code
_entity_poly.pdbx_strand_id
1 'polypeptide(L)'
;MTKESKQVCNSSEQASQNYHPALRCWHWANAILIMGSLLIVLVNFTLLKPENNTAYVQAQLTSLSAKYTVHDATAFARFFSDKLWVVHAYIGFGIAALMVFRIILEFFLPAQQRLVYKLKNYLTAAGVNNKLVKITYAIFYLLVAIMAVTGLSVAYQNELPFLKGNVAAVRAVLDIHYYTMYPITAFIAAHLAGVILAERKDSPGIVSGMINGGKRSSD
;
A
#
# COMPACT_ATOMS: atom_id res chain seq x y z
N MET A 1 32.34 -1.76 -32.64
CA MET A 1 31.32 -1.14 -31.76
C MET A 1 31.94 -1.02 -30.36
N THR A 2 32.46 0.16 -30.01
CA THR A 2 33.30 0.38 -28.82
C THR A 2 32.44 0.53 -27.55
N LYS A 3 32.98 0.17 -26.38
CA LYS A 3 32.33 0.32 -25.06
C LYS A 3 31.75 1.73 -24.84
N GLU A 4 32.39 2.75 -25.40
CA GLU A 4 31.94 4.15 -25.33
C GLU A 4 30.62 4.39 -26.06
N SER A 5 30.38 3.73 -27.21
CA SER A 5 29.10 3.84 -27.93
C SER A 5 27.92 3.28 -27.15
N LYS A 6 28.13 2.24 -26.32
CA LYS A 6 27.09 1.71 -25.42
C LYS A 6 26.86 2.61 -24.21
N GLN A 7 27.91 3.26 -23.69
CA GLN A 7 27.80 4.16 -22.55
C GLN A 7 27.08 5.47 -22.91
N VAL A 8 27.32 6.00 -24.12
CA VAL A 8 26.64 7.19 -24.64
C VAL A 8 25.18 6.90 -25.03
N CYS A 9 24.86 5.69 -25.50
CA CYS A 9 23.47 5.27 -25.74
C CYS A 9 22.70 5.04 -24.43
N ASN A 10 23.35 4.51 -23.39
CA ASN A 10 22.73 4.37 -22.07
C ASN A 10 22.52 5.71 -21.35
N SER A 11 23.36 6.72 -21.58
CA SER A 11 23.20 8.04 -20.96
C SER A 11 22.12 8.90 -21.63
N SER A 12 21.80 8.67 -22.91
CA SER A 12 20.69 9.34 -23.60
C SER A 12 19.33 8.67 -23.35
N GLU A 13 19.32 7.39 -22.97
CA GLU A 13 18.11 6.66 -22.53
C GLU A 13 17.80 6.85 -21.04
N GLN A 14 18.67 7.54 -20.28
CA GLN A 14 18.30 8.21 -19.02
C GLN A 14 17.55 9.51 -19.31
N ALA A 15 16.54 9.45 -20.18
CA ALA A 15 15.61 10.54 -20.41
C ALA A 15 15.10 11.04 -19.05
N SER A 16 15.36 12.32 -18.79
CA SER A 16 15.00 13.06 -17.58
C SER A 16 13.58 12.75 -17.13
N GLN A 17 13.42 11.83 -16.17
CA GLN A 17 12.13 11.54 -15.57
C GLN A 17 11.78 12.67 -14.60
N ASN A 18 11.17 13.74 -15.12
CA ASN A 18 10.67 14.84 -14.32
C ASN A 18 9.36 14.42 -13.63
N TYR A 19 9.46 13.87 -12.42
CA TYR A 19 8.29 13.48 -11.63
C TYR A 19 7.61 14.70 -11.02
N HIS A 20 6.32 14.90 -11.35
CA HIS A 20 5.54 16.01 -10.79
C HIS A 20 5.52 15.95 -9.25
N PRO A 21 5.78 17.08 -8.53
CA PRO A 21 5.88 17.08 -7.07
C PRO A 21 4.67 16.44 -6.37
N ALA A 22 3.45 16.77 -6.82
CA ALA A 22 2.22 16.19 -6.26
C ALA A 22 2.17 14.66 -6.37
N LEU A 23 2.69 14.08 -7.44
CA LEU A 23 2.71 12.62 -7.64
C LEU A 23 3.74 11.96 -6.72
N ARG A 24 4.88 12.62 -6.47
CA ARG A 24 5.90 12.15 -5.52
C ARG A 24 5.39 12.18 -4.09
N CYS A 25 4.83 13.31 -3.66
CA CYS A 25 4.22 13.44 -2.34
C CYS A 25 3.12 12.39 -2.14
N TRP A 26 2.24 12.23 -3.13
CA TRP A 26 1.22 11.19 -3.09
C TRP A 26 1.81 9.79 -2.92
N HIS A 27 2.82 9.44 -3.73
CA HIS A 27 3.43 8.12 -3.69
C HIS A 27 4.04 7.81 -2.32
N TRP A 28 4.85 8.71 -1.76
CA TRP A 28 5.49 8.50 -0.46
C TRP A 28 4.48 8.51 0.69
N ALA A 29 3.48 9.38 0.66
CA ALA A 29 2.40 9.36 1.65
C ALA A 29 1.65 8.01 1.59
N ASN A 30 1.33 7.54 0.39
CA ASN A 30 0.63 6.27 0.20
C ASN A 30 1.48 5.08 0.67
N ALA A 31 2.78 5.09 0.34
CA ALA A 31 3.74 4.07 0.79
C ALA A 31 3.82 4.02 2.33
N ILE A 32 3.94 5.17 3.00
CA ILE A 32 3.98 5.25 4.47
C ILE A 32 2.69 4.70 5.08
N LEU A 33 1.52 5.09 4.57
CA LEU A 33 0.25 4.63 5.12
C LEU A 33 0.02 3.13 4.89
N ILE A 34 0.31 2.62 3.69
CA ILE A 34 0.18 1.18 3.40
C ILE A 34 1.15 0.37 4.26
N MET A 35 2.42 0.77 4.34
CA MET A 35 3.41 0.07 5.16
C MET A 35 3.06 0.10 6.65
N GLY A 36 2.64 1.26 7.16
CA GLY A 36 2.17 1.39 8.55
C GLY A 36 0.94 0.55 8.85
N SER A 37 -0.02 0.52 7.92
CA SER A 37 -1.21 -0.33 8.02
C SER A 37 -0.86 -1.82 8.07
N LEU A 38 0.01 -2.29 7.16
CA LEU A 38 0.46 -3.68 7.15
C LEU A 38 1.25 -4.05 8.41
N LEU A 39 2.06 -3.13 8.95
CA LEU A 39 2.77 -3.33 10.20
C LEU A 39 1.79 -3.53 11.37
N ILE A 40 0.76 -2.68 11.48
CA ILE A 40 -0.27 -2.82 12.53
C ILE A 40 -0.98 -4.17 12.41
N VAL A 41 -1.37 -4.55 11.21
CA VAL A 41 -2.03 -5.83 10.95
C VAL A 41 -1.12 -7.00 11.34
N LEU A 42 0.17 -6.94 10.97
CA LEU A 42 1.16 -7.95 11.33
C LEU A 42 1.35 -8.05 12.85
N VAL A 43 1.55 -6.93 13.53
CA VAL A 43 1.70 -6.88 14.99
C VAL A 43 0.46 -7.45 15.67
N ASN A 44 -0.73 -7.09 15.18
CA ASN A 44 -1.96 -7.57 15.78
C ASN A 44 -2.16 -9.09 15.60
N PHE A 45 -1.89 -9.62 14.39
CA PHE A 45 -2.03 -11.05 14.12
C PHE A 45 -0.94 -11.93 14.76
N THR A 46 0.27 -11.39 14.98
CA THR A 46 1.41 -12.16 15.50
C THR A 46 1.59 -11.97 17.01
N LEU A 47 1.61 -10.72 17.48
CA LEU A 47 2.02 -10.37 18.83
C LEU A 47 0.86 -10.09 19.77
N LEU A 48 -0.30 -9.64 19.28
CA LEU A 48 -1.41 -9.17 20.14
C LEU A 48 -2.68 -10.01 20.01
N LYS A 49 -2.60 -11.17 19.35
CA LYS A 49 -3.74 -12.07 19.24
C LYS A 49 -4.18 -12.50 20.65
N PRO A 50 -5.43 -12.21 21.07
CA PRO A 50 -5.86 -12.44 22.45
C PRO A 50 -5.69 -13.90 22.92
N GLU A 51 -5.88 -14.85 22.03
CA GLU A 51 -5.69 -16.30 22.28
C GLU A 51 -4.27 -16.64 22.72
N ASN A 52 -3.25 -16.01 22.10
CA ASN A 52 -1.84 -16.28 22.39
C ASN A 52 -1.36 -15.49 23.61
N ASN A 53 -1.96 -14.33 23.88
CA ASN A 53 -1.49 -13.40 24.91
C ASN A 53 -2.19 -13.53 26.26
N THR A 54 -3.37 -14.13 26.32
CA THR A 54 -4.15 -14.21 27.58
C THR A 54 -3.33 -14.86 28.70
N ALA A 55 -2.63 -15.96 28.42
CA ALA A 55 -1.81 -16.66 29.42
C ALA A 55 -0.62 -15.81 29.90
N TYR A 56 0.05 -15.12 28.99
CA TYR A 56 1.16 -14.23 29.33
C TYR A 56 0.70 -13.04 30.17
N VAL A 57 -0.38 -12.39 29.75
CA VAL A 57 -0.99 -11.26 30.48
C VAL A 57 -1.45 -11.70 31.87
N GLN A 58 -2.08 -12.87 31.99
CA GLN A 58 -2.51 -13.41 33.28
C GLN A 58 -1.33 -13.65 34.23
N ALA A 59 -0.22 -14.21 33.72
CA ALA A 59 0.98 -14.45 34.52
C ALA A 59 1.59 -13.14 35.05
N GLN A 60 1.62 -12.08 34.23
CA GLN A 60 2.10 -10.75 34.62
C GLN A 60 1.15 -10.04 35.59
N LEU A 61 -0.17 -10.16 35.39
CA LEU A 61 -1.15 -9.58 36.29
C LEU A 61 -1.13 -10.25 37.67
N THR A 62 -0.93 -11.56 37.72
CA THR A 62 -0.84 -12.33 38.98
C THR A 62 0.45 -12.01 39.76
N SER A 63 1.56 -11.71 39.07
CA SER A 63 2.83 -11.32 39.73
C SER A 63 2.78 -9.92 40.36
N LEU A 64 1.84 -9.06 39.94
CA LEU A 64 1.61 -7.73 40.50
C LEU A 64 0.73 -7.73 41.76
N SER A 65 0.55 -8.88 42.42
CA SER A 65 -0.15 -9.03 43.72
C SER A 65 -1.64 -8.69 43.72
N ALA A 66 -2.27 -8.58 42.56
CA ALA A 66 -3.70 -8.36 42.44
C ALA A 66 -4.41 -9.64 41.99
N LYS A 67 -5.56 -9.94 42.61
CA LYS A 67 -6.42 -11.08 42.29
C LYS A 67 -7.12 -10.85 40.94
N TYR A 68 -6.38 -10.91 39.86
CA TYR A 68 -6.95 -10.82 38.51
C TYR A 68 -7.39 -12.19 38.02
N THR A 69 -8.58 -12.22 37.42
CA THR A 69 -9.14 -13.43 36.81
C THR A 69 -8.66 -13.60 35.37
N VAL A 70 -8.83 -14.79 34.80
CA VAL A 70 -8.60 -15.04 33.36
C VAL A 70 -9.40 -14.07 32.50
N HIS A 71 -10.62 -13.74 32.94
CA HIS A 71 -11.50 -12.79 32.26
C HIS A 71 -10.87 -11.39 32.15
N ASP A 72 -10.22 -10.90 33.22
CA ASP A 72 -9.56 -9.59 33.24
C ASP A 72 -8.35 -9.58 32.30
N ALA A 73 -7.58 -10.67 32.26
CA ALA A 73 -6.45 -10.82 31.34
C ALA A 73 -6.89 -10.86 29.87
N THR A 74 -7.98 -11.56 29.55
CA THR A 74 -8.54 -11.58 28.19
C THR A 74 -9.10 -10.22 27.79
N ALA A 75 -9.80 -9.52 28.69
CA ALA A 75 -10.32 -8.18 28.43
C ALA A 75 -9.18 -7.19 28.14
N PHE A 76 -8.09 -7.26 28.91
CA PHE A 76 -6.90 -6.45 28.70
C PHE A 76 -6.22 -6.77 27.37
N ALA A 77 -6.04 -8.05 27.01
CA ALA A 77 -5.46 -8.45 25.73
C ALA A 77 -6.30 -7.98 24.53
N ARG A 78 -7.64 -8.09 24.61
CA ARG A 78 -8.56 -7.58 23.58
C ARG A 78 -8.48 -6.06 23.43
N PHE A 79 -8.38 -5.32 24.53
CA PHE A 79 -8.30 -3.86 24.50
C PHE A 79 -7.18 -3.33 23.59
N PHE A 80 -5.96 -3.88 23.69
CA PHE A 80 -4.87 -3.45 22.81
C PHE A 80 -5.12 -3.79 21.34
N SER A 81 -5.67 -4.98 21.08
CA SER A 81 -6.04 -5.39 19.73
C SER A 81 -7.07 -4.43 19.13
N ASP A 82 -8.12 -4.12 19.87
CA ASP A 82 -9.19 -3.21 19.45
C ASP A 82 -8.66 -1.81 19.15
N LYS A 83 -7.73 -1.29 19.98
CA LYS A 83 -7.08 0.00 19.72
C LYS A 83 -6.28 0.00 18.43
N LEU A 84 -5.56 -1.07 18.12
CA LEU A 84 -4.83 -1.18 16.85
C LEU A 84 -5.77 -1.25 15.65
N TRP A 85 -6.89 -1.96 15.74
CA TRP A 85 -7.89 -1.99 14.68
C TRP A 85 -8.51 -0.61 14.41
N VAL A 86 -8.73 0.19 15.47
CA VAL A 86 -9.17 1.58 15.33
C VAL A 86 -8.12 2.43 14.61
N VAL A 87 -6.84 2.30 14.97
CA VAL A 87 -5.75 3.01 14.27
C VAL A 87 -5.65 2.58 12.81
N HIS A 88 -5.77 1.27 12.52
CA HIS A 88 -5.82 0.73 11.17
C HIS A 88 -6.97 1.33 10.36
N ALA A 89 -8.16 1.50 10.95
CA ALA A 89 -9.29 2.16 10.29
C ALA A 89 -8.98 3.63 9.96
N TYR A 90 -8.37 4.39 10.87
CA TYR A 90 -7.95 5.78 10.59
C TYR A 90 -6.92 5.88 9.47
N ILE A 91 -5.93 4.98 9.44
CA ILE A 91 -4.98 4.88 8.34
C ILE A 91 -5.71 4.53 7.04
N GLY A 92 -6.69 3.61 7.10
CA GLY A 92 -7.56 3.25 5.99
C GLY A 92 -8.31 4.44 5.39
N PHE A 93 -8.87 5.32 6.23
CA PHE A 93 -9.46 6.59 5.77
C PHE A 93 -8.44 7.47 5.06
N GLY A 94 -7.21 7.54 5.57
CA GLY A 94 -6.11 8.26 4.92
C GLY A 94 -5.76 7.69 3.53
N ILE A 95 -5.67 6.36 3.40
CA ILE A 95 -5.41 5.68 2.12
C ILE A 95 -6.55 5.95 1.13
N ALA A 96 -7.81 5.87 1.59
CA ALA A 96 -8.97 6.18 0.75
C ALA A 96 -8.97 7.64 0.29
N ALA A 97 -8.67 8.58 1.18
CA ALA A 97 -8.53 10.00 0.84
C ALA A 97 -7.40 10.24 -0.18
N LEU A 98 -6.24 9.59 -0.01
CA LEU A 98 -5.16 9.64 -0.99
C LEU A 98 -5.58 9.04 -2.33
N MET A 99 -6.38 7.97 -2.33
CA MET A 99 -6.90 7.37 -3.57
C MET A 99 -7.83 8.34 -4.31
N VAL A 100 -8.76 8.98 -3.59
CA VAL A 100 -9.62 10.04 -4.16
C VAL A 100 -8.79 11.20 -4.68
N PHE A 101 -7.82 11.68 -3.91
CA PHE A 101 -6.88 12.72 -4.35
C PHE A 101 -6.14 12.32 -5.63
N ARG A 102 -5.74 11.04 -5.78
CA ARG A 102 -5.10 10.55 -7.00
C ARG A 102 -6.02 10.59 -8.22
N ILE A 103 -7.30 10.27 -8.02
CA ILE A 103 -8.33 10.37 -9.06
C ILE A 103 -8.53 11.83 -9.45
N ILE A 104 -8.57 12.75 -8.48
CA ILE A 104 -8.67 14.19 -8.74
C ILE A 104 -7.44 14.70 -9.52
N LEU A 105 -6.22 14.30 -9.12
CA LEU A 105 -4.98 14.68 -9.81
C LEU A 105 -4.96 14.26 -11.29
N GLU A 106 -5.67 13.20 -11.66
CA GLU A 106 -5.77 12.73 -13.04
C GLU A 106 -6.29 13.82 -14.00
N PHE A 107 -7.15 14.71 -13.53
CA PHE A 107 -7.69 15.80 -14.33
C PHE A 107 -6.70 16.95 -14.52
N PHE A 108 -5.79 17.15 -13.57
CA PHE A 108 -4.82 18.26 -13.56
C PHE A 108 -3.44 17.89 -14.10
N LEU A 109 -3.10 16.61 -14.16
CA LEU A 109 -1.81 16.15 -14.67
C LEU A 109 -1.71 16.31 -16.20
N PRO A 110 -0.50 16.59 -16.74
CA PRO A 110 -0.24 16.55 -18.18
C PRO A 110 -0.61 15.20 -18.78
N ALA A 111 -1.09 15.17 -20.04
CA ALA A 111 -1.63 13.97 -20.68
C ALA A 111 -0.72 12.74 -20.57
N GLN A 112 0.61 12.92 -20.67
CA GLN A 112 1.59 11.82 -20.57
C GLN A 112 1.70 11.19 -19.17
N GLN A 113 1.27 11.90 -18.12
CA GLN A 113 1.31 11.45 -16.73
C GLN A 113 -0.05 10.91 -16.24
N ARG A 114 -1.11 11.11 -17.02
CA ARG A 114 -2.46 10.58 -16.78
C ARG A 114 -2.47 9.05 -16.86
N LEU A 115 -3.03 8.39 -15.85
CA LEU A 115 -3.32 6.97 -15.79
C LEU A 115 -4.17 6.50 -16.98
N VAL A 116 -5.20 7.24 -17.40
CA VAL A 116 -6.10 6.87 -18.53
C VAL A 116 -5.35 6.88 -19.86
N TYR A 117 -4.52 7.91 -20.09
CA TYR A 117 -3.70 7.99 -21.30
C TYR A 117 -2.69 6.84 -21.36
N LYS A 118 -2.07 6.55 -20.22
CA LYS A 118 -1.16 5.40 -20.10
C LYS A 118 -1.91 4.08 -20.34
N LEU A 119 -3.10 3.88 -19.76
CA LEU A 119 -3.94 2.69 -19.95
C LEU A 119 -4.33 2.47 -21.41
N LYS A 120 -4.72 3.53 -22.12
CA LYS A 120 -5.04 3.46 -23.55
C LYS A 120 -3.81 3.07 -24.38
N ASN A 121 -2.65 3.66 -24.07
CA ASN A 121 -1.39 3.27 -24.71
C ASN A 121 -0.93 1.84 -24.33
N TYR A 122 -1.40 1.27 -23.21
CA TYR A 122 -1.08 -0.11 -22.82
C TYR A 122 -1.77 -1.14 -23.72
N LEU A 123 -3.00 -0.87 -24.16
CA LEU A 123 -3.76 -1.75 -25.07
C LEU A 123 -3.18 -1.76 -26.50
N THR A 124 -2.43 -0.72 -26.87
CA THR A 124 -1.94 -0.51 -28.24
C THR A 124 -0.43 -0.66 -28.42
N ALA A 125 0.37 -0.70 -27.34
CA ALA A 125 1.83 -0.81 -27.46
C ALA A 125 2.29 -2.21 -27.93
N ALA A 126 3.25 -2.27 -28.86
CA ALA A 126 3.98 -3.48 -29.25
C ALA A 126 5.31 -3.60 -28.47
N GLY A 127 5.64 -4.79 -27.94
CA GLY A 127 6.88 -5.06 -27.17
C GLY A 127 6.64 -5.55 -25.73
N VAL A 128 7.33 -6.62 -25.30
CA VAL A 128 6.99 -7.43 -24.11
C VAL A 128 7.54 -6.85 -22.78
N ASN A 129 8.75 -6.30 -22.77
CA ASN A 129 9.45 -5.95 -21.52
C ASN A 129 8.90 -4.70 -20.82
N ASN A 130 8.42 -3.71 -21.59
CA ASN A 130 7.76 -2.52 -21.03
C ASN A 130 6.30 -2.77 -20.61
N LYS A 131 5.68 -3.87 -21.04
CA LYS A 131 4.27 -4.19 -20.71
C LYS A 131 4.12 -4.70 -19.29
N LEU A 132 5.05 -5.53 -18.80
CA LEU A 132 4.95 -6.13 -17.47
C LEU A 132 4.92 -5.07 -16.37
N VAL A 133 5.90 -4.14 -16.35
CA VAL A 133 5.94 -3.03 -15.37
C VAL A 133 4.64 -2.21 -15.39
N LYS A 134 4.10 -1.96 -16.58
CA LYS A 134 2.86 -1.18 -16.79
C LYS A 134 1.62 -1.93 -16.30
N ILE A 135 1.54 -3.24 -16.53
CA ILE A 135 0.46 -4.11 -16.03
C ILE A 135 0.52 -4.20 -14.50
N THR A 136 1.71 -4.38 -13.94
CA THR A 136 1.93 -4.44 -12.49
C THR A 136 1.45 -3.15 -11.81
N TYR A 137 1.68 -1.98 -12.42
CA TYR A 137 1.12 -0.70 -11.94
C TYR A 137 -0.42 -0.70 -11.96
N ALA A 138 -1.06 -1.13 -13.05
CA ALA A 138 -2.52 -1.17 -13.15
C ALA A 138 -3.13 -2.12 -12.10
N ILE A 139 -2.54 -3.30 -11.91
CA ILE A 139 -2.95 -4.27 -10.89
C ILE A 139 -2.84 -3.65 -9.50
N PHE A 140 -1.76 -2.93 -9.19
CA PHE A 140 -1.60 -2.26 -7.90
C PHE A 140 -2.72 -1.27 -7.60
N TYR A 141 -3.09 -0.41 -8.56
CA TYR A 141 -4.22 0.52 -8.35
C TYR A 141 -5.54 -0.20 -8.13
N LEU A 142 -5.78 -1.29 -8.87
CA LEU A 142 -6.98 -2.08 -8.68
C LEU A 142 -7.01 -2.70 -7.28
N LEU A 143 -5.91 -3.29 -6.83
CA LEU A 143 -5.81 -3.89 -5.50
C LEU A 143 -6.01 -2.85 -4.39
N VAL A 144 -5.36 -1.67 -4.49
CA VAL A 144 -5.54 -0.58 -3.51
C VAL A 144 -6.98 -0.04 -3.54
N ALA A 145 -7.61 0.04 -4.70
CA ALA A 145 -9.02 0.42 -4.81
C ALA A 145 -9.93 -0.58 -4.11
N ILE A 146 -9.78 -1.88 -4.38
CA ILE A 146 -10.55 -2.95 -3.72
C ILE A 146 -10.33 -2.90 -2.20
N MET A 147 -9.09 -2.76 -1.76
CA MET A 147 -8.74 -2.66 -0.33
C MET A 147 -9.40 -1.45 0.34
N ALA A 148 -9.37 -0.27 -0.30
CA ALA A 148 -9.99 0.94 0.23
C ALA A 148 -11.52 0.83 0.28
N VAL A 149 -12.16 0.35 -0.78
CA VAL A 149 -13.62 0.20 -0.86
C VAL A 149 -14.11 -0.81 0.16
N THR A 150 -13.47 -1.97 0.27
CA THR A 150 -13.84 -2.99 1.25
C THR A 150 -13.58 -2.53 2.68
N GLY A 151 -12.47 -1.84 2.96
CA GLY A 151 -12.18 -1.29 4.28
C GLY A 151 -13.20 -0.25 4.73
N LEU A 152 -13.57 0.68 3.84
CA LEU A 152 -14.64 1.65 4.09
C LEU A 152 -15.99 0.96 4.30
N SER A 153 -16.27 -0.08 3.51
CA SER A 153 -17.52 -0.84 3.61
C SER A 153 -17.65 -1.54 4.97
N VAL A 154 -16.57 -2.11 5.50
CA VAL A 154 -16.54 -2.66 6.86
C VAL A 154 -16.68 -1.57 7.92
N ALA A 155 -15.99 -0.43 7.75
CA ALA A 155 -16.07 0.69 8.69
C ALA A 155 -17.49 1.28 8.81
N TYR A 156 -18.25 1.29 7.71
CA TYR A 156 -19.62 1.79 7.63
C TYR A 156 -20.68 0.69 7.51
N GLN A 157 -20.38 -0.55 7.90
CA GLN A 157 -21.27 -1.70 7.73
C GLN A 157 -22.68 -1.53 8.31
N ASN A 158 -22.82 -0.73 9.38
CA ASN A 158 -24.11 -0.45 10.03
C ASN A 158 -24.91 0.67 9.35
N GLU A 159 -24.26 1.46 8.51
CA GLU A 159 -24.86 2.60 7.79
C GLU A 159 -25.21 2.25 6.34
N LEU A 160 -24.52 1.27 5.76
CA LEU A 160 -24.74 0.83 4.38
C LEU A 160 -25.99 -0.07 4.29
N PRO A 161 -27.04 0.31 3.52
CA PRO A 161 -28.30 -0.43 3.48
C PRO A 161 -28.16 -1.91 3.06
N PHE A 162 -27.17 -2.22 2.23
CA PHE A 162 -26.91 -3.58 1.74
C PHE A 162 -26.09 -4.45 2.72
N LEU A 163 -25.45 -3.85 3.73
CA LEU A 163 -24.67 -4.55 4.76
C LEU A 163 -25.38 -4.60 6.11
N LYS A 164 -26.17 -3.57 6.43
CA LYS A 164 -26.86 -3.46 7.73
C LYS A 164 -27.74 -4.68 7.99
N GLY A 165 -27.42 -5.42 9.05
CA GLY A 165 -28.14 -6.65 9.42
C GLY A 165 -27.87 -7.85 8.52
N ASN A 166 -27.07 -7.70 7.46
CA ASN A 166 -26.69 -8.78 6.54
C ASN A 166 -25.30 -9.33 6.89
N VAL A 167 -25.28 -10.27 7.84
CA VAL A 167 -24.04 -10.89 8.34
C VAL A 167 -23.25 -11.57 7.23
N ALA A 168 -23.91 -12.20 6.26
CA ALA A 168 -23.25 -12.87 5.14
C ALA A 168 -22.52 -11.87 4.23
N ALA A 169 -23.16 -10.74 3.91
CA ALA A 169 -22.54 -9.70 3.09
C ALA A 169 -21.36 -9.04 3.81
N VAL A 170 -21.51 -8.73 5.10
CA VAL A 170 -20.41 -8.21 5.93
C VAL A 170 -19.22 -9.17 5.92
N ARG A 171 -19.46 -10.47 6.13
CA ARG A 171 -18.41 -11.48 6.13
C ARG A 171 -17.71 -11.56 4.79
N ALA A 172 -18.46 -11.52 3.68
CA ALA A 172 -17.88 -11.54 2.33
C ALA A 172 -16.99 -10.32 2.07
N VAL A 173 -17.42 -9.11 2.45
CA VAL A 173 -16.59 -7.90 2.31
C VAL A 173 -15.32 -8.00 3.16
N LEU A 174 -15.45 -8.48 4.41
CA LEU A 174 -14.31 -8.68 5.31
C LEU A 174 -13.31 -9.71 4.74
N ASP A 175 -13.80 -10.82 4.17
CA ASP A 175 -12.95 -11.83 3.53
C ASP A 175 -12.22 -11.25 2.32
N ILE A 176 -12.91 -10.50 1.46
CA ILE A 176 -12.26 -9.82 0.33
C ILE A 176 -11.18 -8.88 0.85
N HIS A 177 -11.46 -8.06 1.87
CA HIS A 177 -10.48 -7.16 2.48
C HIS A 177 -9.26 -7.92 3.00
N TYR A 178 -9.49 -8.96 3.79
CA TYR A 178 -8.46 -9.82 4.36
C TYR A 178 -7.59 -10.48 3.28
N TYR A 179 -8.21 -11.12 2.28
CA TYR A 179 -7.48 -11.82 1.23
C TYR A 179 -6.78 -10.89 0.24
N THR A 180 -7.29 -9.66 0.03
CA THR A 180 -6.65 -8.65 -0.82
C THR A 180 -5.30 -8.18 -0.25
N MET A 181 -5.09 -8.32 1.06
CA MET A 181 -3.80 -7.98 1.70
C MET A 181 -2.64 -8.80 1.10
N TYR A 182 -2.83 -10.10 0.85
CA TYR A 182 -1.77 -10.99 0.38
C TYR A 182 -1.15 -10.56 -0.97
N PRO A 183 -1.91 -10.31 -2.04
CA PRO A 183 -1.33 -9.84 -3.29
C PRO A 183 -0.74 -8.43 -3.18
N ILE A 184 -1.25 -7.56 -2.29
CA ILE A 184 -0.63 -6.25 -2.02
C ILE A 184 0.75 -6.45 -1.38
N THR A 185 0.86 -7.31 -0.38
CA THR A 185 2.14 -7.63 0.27
C THR A 185 3.14 -8.23 -0.72
N ALA A 186 2.69 -9.18 -1.57
CA ALA A 186 3.52 -9.76 -2.62
C ALA A 186 4.00 -8.71 -3.63
N PHE A 187 3.11 -7.81 -4.05
CA PHE A 187 3.45 -6.69 -4.93
C PHE A 187 4.52 -5.79 -4.31
N ILE A 188 4.38 -5.41 -3.03
CA ILE A 188 5.34 -4.54 -2.35
C ILE A 188 6.72 -5.20 -2.29
N ALA A 189 6.79 -6.49 -1.93
CA ALA A 189 8.05 -7.23 -1.89
C ALA A 189 8.71 -7.28 -3.28
N ALA A 190 7.94 -7.60 -4.32
CA ALA A 190 8.44 -7.62 -5.70
C ALA A 190 8.87 -6.23 -6.19
N HIS A 191 8.12 -5.18 -5.84
CA HIS A 191 8.41 -3.80 -6.19
C HIS A 191 9.73 -3.34 -5.55
N LEU A 192 9.92 -3.58 -4.25
CA LEU A 192 11.16 -3.26 -3.55
C LEU A 192 12.36 -4.02 -4.13
N ALA A 193 12.21 -5.32 -4.39
CA ALA A 193 13.27 -6.13 -5.02
C ALA A 193 13.62 -5.59 -6.42
N GLY A 194 12.61 -5.22 -7.22
CA GLY A 194 12.80 -4.61 -8.54
C GLY A 194 13.54 -3.28 -8.47
N VAL A 195 13.15 -2.39 -7.53
CA VAL A 195 13.83 -1.10 -7.31
C VAL A 195 15.29 -1.30 -6.89
N ILE A 196 15.55 -2.18 -5.92
CA ILE A 196 16.92 -2.47 -5.44
C ILE A 196 17.79 -3.04 -6.57
N LEU A 197 17.24 -3.94 -7.38
CA LEU A 197 17.97 -4.54 -8.48
C LEU A 197 18.28 -3.50 -9.57
N ALA A 198 17.31 -2.66 -9.92
CA ALA A 198 17.47 -1.60 -10.92
C ALA A 198 18.48 -0.54 -10.47
N GLU A 199 18.43 -0.13 -9.20
CA GLU A 199 19.35 0.84 -8.61
C GLU A 199 20.81 0.36 -8.67
N ARG A 200 21.04 -0.96 -8.54
CA ARG A 200 22.38 -1.57 -8.57
C ARG A 200 22.94 -1.86 -9.97
N LYS A 201 22.09 -1.92 -11.00
CA LYS A 201 22.48 -2.39 -12.33
C LYS A 201 22.18 -1.35 -13.41
N ASP A 202 20.91 -1.27 -13.78
CA ASP A 202 20.50 -0.76 -15.08
C ASP A 202 20.03 0.69 -15.02
N SER A 203 19.75 1.23 -13.83
CA SER A 203 19.18 2.57 -13.66
C SER A 203 19.49 3.14 -12.26
N PRO A 204 20.75 3.53 -12.00
CA PRO A 204 21.10 4.17 -10.73
C PRO A 204 20.40 5.53 -10.58
N GLY A 205 19.95 5.86 -9.36
CA GLY A 205 19.30 7.11 -9.02
C GLY A 205 17.77 7.13 -9.16
N ILE A 206 17.09 5.97 -9.27
CA ILE A 206 15.62 5.92 -9.36
C ILE A 206 14.99 6.44 -8.07
N VAL A 207 15.49 5.99 -6.91
CA VAL A 207 14.95 6.42 -5.61
C VAL A 207 15.19 7.92 -5.41
N SER A 208 16.40 8.39 -5.71
CA SER A 208 16.74 9.81 -5.65
C SER A 208 15.87 10.64 -6.61
N GLY A 209 15.59 10.13 -7.80
CA GLY A 209 14.67 10.74 -8.75
C GLY A 209 13.25 10.84 -8.20
N MET A 210 12.77 9.80 -7.51
CA MET A 210 11.43 9.80 -6.91
C MET A 210 11.32 10.72 -5.69
N ILE A 211 12.42 11.00 -5.00
CA ILE A 211 12.47 11.97 -3.89
C ILE A 211 12.60 13.40 -4.43
N ASN A 212 13.62 13.64 -5.26
CA ASN A 212 14.03 14.99 -5.68
C ASN A 212 13.39 15.48 -6.98
N GLY A 213 12.76 14.59 -7.75
CA GLY A 213 12.07 14.91 -9.00
C GLY A 213 12.88 14.65 -10.28
N GLY A 214 14.06 14.06 -10.15
CA GLY A 214 14.98 13.82 -11.27
C GLY A 214 15.81 15.06 -11.64
N LYS A 215 16.77 14.92 -12.55
CA LYS A 215 17.47 16.07 -13.13
C LYS A 215 16.54 16.77 -14.11
N ARG A 216 16.27 18.06 -13.90
CA ARG A 216 15.85 18.96 -14.98
C ARG A 216 16.93 18.85 -16.06
N SER A 217 16.57 18.43 -17.26
CA SER A 217 17.31 18.88 -18.44
C SER A 217 17.29 20.41 -18.37
N SER A 218 18.45 21.00 -18.15
CA SER A 218 18.64 22.43 -17.97
C SER A 218 18.14 23.22 -19.18
N ASP A 219 17.68 24.45 -18.92
CA ASP A 219 17.79 25.54 -19.89
C ASP A 219 19.26 25.71 -20.33
#